data_AF-A0A843SZ15-F1
#
_entry.id   AF-A0A843SZ15-F1
#
_cell.length_a   1.000
_cell.length_b   1.000
_cell.length_c   1.000
_cell.angle_alpha   90.00
_cell.angle_beta   90.00
_cell.angle_gamma   90.00
#
_symmetry.space_group_name_H-M   'P 1'
#
loop_
_entity.id
_entity.type
_entity.pdbx_description
1 polymer ?
#
loop_
_entity_poly.entity_id
_entity_poly.type
_entity_poly.pdbx_seq_one_letter_code
_entity_poly.pdbx_strand_id
1 'polypeptide(L)'
;MVHAGDIFSGKNLPILDANNGGSGVEIGETLATAADGIRNIDTVITGHSTNMMVNDLREYAQFNRDFLATVRQAKSAGKTVDEVATTWTVPAKYAGYAAAQPARLRSNVQVVFDELK
;
A
#
# COMPACT_ATOMS: atom_id res chain seq x y z
N MET A 1 -16.47 13.13 -8.61
CA MET A 1 -15.95 11.83 -8.13
C MET A 1 -14.74 11.45 -8.96
N VAL A 2 -13.84 10.63 -8.43
CA VAL A 2 -12.69 10.06 -9.14
C VAL A 2 -12.74 8.54 -9.04
N HIS A 3 -12.40 7.83 -10.12
CA HIS A 3 -12.23 6.38 -10.08
C HIS A 3 -10.76 6.07 -9.85
N ALA A 4 -10.43 5.44 -8.72
CA ALA A 4 -9.05 5.04 -8.43
C ALA A 4 -8.74 3.65 -9.01
N GLY A 5 -9.75 2.80 -9.20
CA GLY A 5 -9.53 1.41 -9.57
C GLY A 5 -8.67 0.69 -8.53
N ASP A 6 -7.81 -0.22 -8.97
CA ASP A 6 -7.07 -1.11 -8.06
C ASP A 6 -5.83 -0.51 -7.42
N ILE A 7 -5.38 0.66 -7.88
CA ILE A 7 -4.35 1.41 -7.14
C ILE A 7 -4.84 1.80 -5.74
N PHE A 8 -6.17 1.88 -5.56
CA PHE A 8 -6.84 1.93 -4.27
C PHE A 8 -8.06 1.00 -4.26
N SER A 9 -7.80 -0.31 -4.19
CA SER A 9 -8.86 -1.33 -4.13
C SER A 9 -9.71 -1.28 -2.85
N GLY A 10 -9.18 -0.70 -1.78
CA GLY A 10 -9.81 -0.55 -0.47
C GLY A 10 -8.76 -0.46 0.64
N LYS A 11 -9.19 -0.40 1.90
CA LYS A 11 -8.30 -0.38 3.08
C LYS A 11 -7.72 -1.79 3.35
N ASN A 12 -6.77 -2.20 2.52
CA ASN A 12 -6.12 -3.52 2.55
C ASN A 12 -4.69 -3.45 1.96
N LEU A 13 -3.93 -4.55 2.02
CA LEU A 13 -2.62 -4.61 1.36
C LEU A 13 -2.71 -4.24 -0.13
N PRO A 14 -1.77 -3.44 -0.66
CA PRO A 14 -1.79 -3.03 -2.06
C PRO A 14 -1.70 -4.23 -3.00
N ILE A 15 -2.27 -4.06 -4.19
CA ILE A 15 -2.07 -4.97 -5.30
C ILE A 15 -0.83 -4.47 -6.04
N LEU A 16 0.30 -5.17 -5.86
CA LEU A 16 1.56 -4.85 -6.52
C LEU A 16 1.77 -5.81 -7.69
N ASP A 17 1.51 -5.32 -8.90
CA ASP A 17 1.72 -6.07 -10.13
C ASP A 17 3.08 -5.71 -10.76
N ALA A 18 4.16 -6.19 -10.14
CA ALA A 18 5.53 -5.92 -10.59
C ALA A 18 5.81 -6.41 -12.02
N ASN A 19 5.10 -7.45 -12.47
CA ASN A 19 5.22 -7.95 -13.85
C ASN A 19 4.69 -6.95 -14.88
N ASN A 20 3.81 -6.04 -14.47
CA ASN A 20 3.23 -5.00 -15.31
C ASN A 20 3.67 -3.58 -14.89
N GLY A 21 4.82 -3.47 -14.21
CA GLY A 21 5.44 -2.19 -13.83
C GLY A 21 4.90 -1.55 -12.54
N GLY A 22 4.09 -2.27 -11.76
CA GLY A 22 3.69 -1.80 -10.42
C GLY A 22 4.87 -1.79 -9.45
N SER A 23 5.02 -0.73 -8.67
CA SER A 23 6.14 -0.57 -7.73
C SER A 23 5.68 -0.47 -6.27
N GLY A 24 6.32 -1.24 -5.40
CA GLY A 24 6.14 -1.14 -3.96
C GLY A 24 6.85 0.07 -3.33
N VAL A 25 7.91 0.56 -3.96
CA VAL A 25 8.66 1.76 -3.55
C VAL A 25 7.95 3.06 -3.96
N GLU A 26 7.29 3.10 -5.11
CA GLU A 26 6.71 4.34 -5.67
C GLU A 26 5.22 4.54 -5.34
N ILE A 27 4.46 3.46 -5.10
CA ILE A 27 2.99 3.53 -4.95
C ILE A 27 2.53 4.55 -3.89
N GLY A 28 3.25 4.67 -2.77
CA GLY A 28 2.93 5.63 -1.72
C GLY A 28 3.03 7.09 -2.19
N GLU A 29 4.06 7.43 -2.96
CA GLU A 29 4.25 8.78 -3.52
C GLU A 29 3.25 9.07 -4.64
N THR A 30 2.98 8.09 -5.49
CA THR A 30 1.98 8.20 -6.56
C THR A 30 0.58 8.50 -5.99
N LEU A 31 0.17 7.76 -4.95
CA LEU A 31 -1.12 7.95 -4.28
C LEU A 31 -1.21 9.31 -3.58
N ALA A 32 -0.12 9.74 -2.91
CA ALA A 32 -0.09 11.04 -2.24
C ALA A 32 -0.21 12.19 -3.25
N THR A 33 0.55 12.12 -4.34
CA THR A 33 0.50 13.11 -5.42
C THR A 33 -0.91 13.19 -6.02
N ALA A 34 -1.57 12.05 -6.23
CA ALA A 34 -2.95 12.02 -6.69
C ALA A 34 -3.91 12.67 -5.68
N ALA A 35 -3.80 12.32 -4.39
CA ALA A 35 -4.65 12.87 -3.34
C ALA A 35 -4.51 14.39 -3.16
N ASP A 36 -3.32 14.94 -3.38
CA ASP A 36 -3.04 16.38 -3.28
C ASP A 36 -3.42 17.15 -4.57
N GLY A 37 -3.44 16.46 -5.72
CA GLY A 37 -3.87 17.03 -7.00
C GLY A 37 -5.39 17.11 -7.18
N ILE A 38 -6.16 16.26 -6.49
CA ILE A 38 -7.62 16.26 -6.57
C ILE A 38 -8.18 17.50 -5.86
N ARG A 39 -9.00 18.28 -6.59
CA ARG A 39 -9.68 19.48 -6.08
C ARG A 39 -11.17 19.38 -6.35
N ASN A 40 -11.98 19.93 -5.44
CA ASN A 40 -13.45 20.03 -5.56
C ASN A 40 -14.17 18.67 -5.73
N ILE A 41 -13.50 17.57 -5.40
CA ILE A 41 -14.04 16.21 -5.44
C ILE A 41 -13.69 15.57 -4.11
N ASP A 42 -14.71 15.06 -3.42
CA ASP A 42 -14.49 14.37 -2.15
C ASP A 42 -14.64 12.86 -2.29
N THR A 43 -15.38 12.37 -3.29
CA THR A 43 -15.67 10.94 -3.47
C THR A 43 -14.69 10.24 -4.41
N VAL A 44 -14.11 9.17 -3.90
CA VAL A 44 -13.28 8.19 -4.62
C VAL A 44 -14.07 6.89 -4.76
N ILE A 45 -14.20 6.39 -6.00
CA ILE A 45 -14.69 5.04 -6.28
C ILE A 45 -13.49 4.10 -6.25
N THR A 46 -13.48 3.20 -5.27
CA THR A 46 -12.43 2.18 -5.08
C THR A 46 -12.64 1.02 -6.05
N GLY A 47 -11.60 0.23 -6.29
CA GLY A 47 -11.69 -0.92 -7.21
C GLY A 47 -12.57 -2.07 -6.68
N HIS A 48 -12.52 -2.36 -5.38
CA HIS A 48 -13.09 -3.57 -4.79
C HIS A 48 -13.78 -3.33 -3.44
N SER A 49 -14.19 -2.10 -3.16
CA SER A 49 -14.81 -1.73 -1.89
C SER A 49 -15.92 -0.70 -2.09
N THR A 50 -16.33 -0.03 -1.01
CA THR A 50 -17.28 1.07 -1.06
C THR A 50 -16.66 2.33 -1.64
N ASN A 51 -17.49 3.33 -1.92
CA ASN A 51 -17.00 4.68 -2.14
C ASN A 51 -16.32 5.19 -0.86
N MET A 52 -15.23 5.93 -1.02
CA MET A 52 -14.42 6.48 0.07
C MET A 52 -14.11 7.95 -0.18
N MET A 53 -13.51 8.62 0.79
CA MET A 53 -13.12 10.02 0.68
C MET A 53 -11.69 10.18 0.15
N VAL A 54 -11.35 11.35 -0.41
CA VAL A 54 -9.95 11.69 -0.77
C VAL A 54 -9.03 11.61 0.45
N ASN A 55 -9.53 11.84 1.66
CA ASN A 55 -8.77 11.62 2.88
C ASN A 55 -8.42 10.15 3.13
N ASP A 56 -9.28 9.20 2.74
CA ASP A 56 -8.96 7.78 2.81
C ASP A 56 -7.87 7.41 1.79
N LEU A 57 -7.89 8.03 0.60
CA LEU A 57 -6.82 7.87 -0.39
C LEU A 57 -5.46 8.40 0.15
N ARG A 58 -5.48 9.55 0.85
CA ARG A 58 -4.29 10.10 1.51
C ARG A 58 -3.79 9.21 2.65
N GLU A 59 -4.69 8.66 3.46
CA GLU A 59 -4.34 7.67 4.48
C GLU A 59 -3.72 6.42 3.85
N TYR A 60 -4.27 5.95 2.73
CA TYR A 60 -3.76 4.82 1.97
C TYR A 60 -2.37 5.07 1.40
N ALA A 61 -2.09 6.29 0.93
CA ALA A 61 -0.75 6.71 0.54
C ALA A 61 0.24 6.56 1.71
N GLN A 62 -0.15 7.03 2.91
CA GLN A 62 0.68 6.90 4.10
C GLN A 62 0.88 5.44 4.51
N PHE A 63 -0.16 4.61 4.42
CA PHE A 63 -0.08 3.17 4.69
C PHE A 63 1.00 2.50 3.81
N ASN A 64 1.03 2.82 2.53
CA ASN A 64 2.03 2.30 1.60
C ASN A 64 3.45 2.81 1.90
N ARG A 65 3.60 4.09 2.27
CA ARG A 65 4.90 4.66 2.71
C ARG A 65 5.42 3.96 3.96
N ASP A 66 4.55 3.70 4.94
CA ASP A 66 4.92 3.03 6.18
C ASP A 66 5.27 1.56 5.97
N PHE A 67 4.55 0.88 5.07
CA PHE A 67 4.88 -0.48 4.65
C PHE A 67 6.28 -0.52 4.04
N LEU A 68 6.56 0.34 3.06
CA LEU A 68 7.89 0.49 2.46
C LEU A 68 8.97 0.77 3.52
N ALA A 69 8.73 1.71 4.44
CA ALA A 69 9.68 2.06 5.49
C ALA A 69 10.01 0.86 6.38
N THR A 70 8.98 0.10 6.76
CA THR A 70 9.14 -1.11 7.59
C THR A 70 9.96 -2.18 6.87
N VAL A 71 9.64 -2.45 5.60
CA VAL A 71 10.34 -3.44 4.80
C VAL A 71 11.80 -3.03 4.56
N ARG A 72 12.04 -1.75 4.27
CA ARG A 72 13.38 -1.18 4.13
C ARG A 72 14.22 -1.33 5.40
N GLN A 73 13.63 -1.00 6.56
CA GLN A 73 14.30 -1.16 7.84
C GLN A 73 14.64 -2.63 8.10
N ALA A 74 13.71 -3.55 7.83
CA ALA A 74 13.95 -4.97 8.01
C ALA A 74 15.06 -5.51 7.10
N LYS A 75 15.06 -5.14 5.81
CA LYS A 75 16.13 -5.49 4.87
C LYS A 75 17.48 -4.96 5.34
N SER A 76 17.54 -3.69 5.78
CA SER A 76 18.77 -3.09 6.32
C SER A 76 19.26 -3.76 7.61
N ALA A 77 18.36 -4.38 8.37
CA ALA A 77 18.69 -5.17 9.56
C ALA A 77 19.06 -6.63 9.24
N GLY A 78 19.19 -7.00 7.96
CA GLY A 78 19.57 -8.35 7.53
C GLY A 78 18.45 -9.39 7.59
N LYS A 79 17.19 -8.97 7.78
CA LYS A 79 16.05 -9.90 7.76
C LYS A 79 15.74 -10.35 6.34
N THR A 80 15.24 -11.58 6.21
CA THR A 80 14.74 -12.17 4.99
C THR A 80 13.29 -11.77 4.70
N VAL A 81 12.84 -11.97 3.46
CA VAL A 81 11.43 -11.76 3.04
C VAL A 81 10.47 -12.56 3.92
N ASP A 82 10.78 -13.83 4.21
CA ASP A 82 9.91 -14.71 4.98
C ASP A 82 9.81 -14.30 6.46
N GLU A 83 10.91 -13.83 7.07
CA GLU A 83 10.88 -13.30 8.45
C GLU A 83 10.00 -12.05 8.55
N VAL A 84 10.03 -11.17 7.55
CA VAL A 84 9.16 -9.99 7.53
C VAL A 84 7.71 -10.40 7.31
N ALA A 85 7.44 -11.27 6.32
CA ALA A 85 6.10 -11.69 5.97
C ALA A 85 5.38 -12.49 7.07
N THR A 86 6.12 -13.12 7.98
CA THR A 86 5.55 -13.86 9.11
C THR A 86 5.33 -13.00 10.37
N THR A 87 6.05 -11.89 10.50
CA THR A 87 6.00 -11.04 11.70
C THR A 87 5.24 -9.74 11.51
N TRP A 88 5.14 -9.25 10.27
CA TRP A 88 4.46 -8.01 9.98
C TRP A 88 2.95 -8.14 10.15
N THR A 89 2.36 -7.16 10.82
CA THR A 89 0.90 -7.01 10.95
C THR A 89 0.52 -5.59 10.58
N VAL A 90 -0.75 -5.39 10.21
CA VAL A 90 -1.29 -4.06 9.94
C VAL A 90 -1.11 -3.19 11.19
N PRO A 91 -0.41 -2.04 11.11
CA PRO A 91 -0.20 -1.20 12.28
C PRO A 91 -1.52 -0.73 12.88
N ALA A 92 -1.62 -0.71 14.21
CA ALA A 92 -2.88 -0.41 14.93
C ALA A 92 -3.52 0.93 14.56
N LYS A 93 -2.72 1.92 14.11
CA LYS A 93 -3.21 3.22 13.62
C LYS A 93 -4.09 3.12 12.36
N TYR A 94 -4.00 2.02 11.62
CA TYR A 94 -4.84 1.70 10.46
C TYR A 94 -6.01 0.79 10.87
N ALA A 95 -6.72 1.20 11.92
CA ALA A 95 -7.88 0.45 12.40
C ALA A 95 -8.94 0.31 11.29
N GLY A 96 -9.51 -0.90 11.16
CA GLY A 96 -10.51 -1.21 10.13
C GLY A 96 -9.93 -1.66 8.79
N TYR A 97 -8.60 -1.65 8.61
CA TYR A 97 -7.98 -2.30 7.45
C TYR A 97 -8.16 -3.81 7.54
N ALA A 98 -8.34 -4.45 6.37
CA ALA A 98 -8.41 -5.89 6.29
C ALA A 98 -7.12 -6.54 6.80
N ALA A 99 -7.26 -7.69 7.46
CA ALA A 99 -6.12 -8.48 7.89
C ALA A 99 -5.22 -8.84 6.69
N ALA A 100 -3.90 -8.81 6.92
CA ALA A 100 -2.91 -9.12 5.91
C ALA A 100 -3.06 -10.57 5.44
N GLN A 101 -3.41 -10.78 4.18
CA GLN A 101 -3.45 -12.11 3.58
C GLN A 101 -2.01 -12.63 3.40
N PRO A 102 -1.61 -13.77 4.00
CA PRO A 102 -0.20 -14.18 4.09
C PRO A 102 0.53 -14.23 2.75
N ALA A 103 -0.09 -14.81 1.72
CA ALA A 103 0.50 -14.92 0.38
C ALA A 103 0.74 -13.54 -0.26
N ARG A 104 -0.23 -12.62 -0.14
CA ARG A 104 -0.10 -11.25 -0.66
C ARG A 104 0.95 -10.46 0.11
N LEU A 105 0.97 -10.59 1.44
CA LEU A 105 1.98 -9.94 2.28
C LEU A 105 3.38 -10.35 1.84
N ARG A 106 3.65 -11.66 1.74
CA ARG A 106 4.93 -12.18 1.29
C ARG A 106 5.31 -11.66 -0.09
N SER A 107 4.36 -11.68 -1.04
CA SER A 107 4.57 -11.16 -2.40
C SER A 107 4.94 -9.67 -2.39
N ASN A 108 4.22 -8.86 -1.61
CA ASN A 108 4.48 -7.42 -1.53
C ASN A 108 5.82 -7.11 -0.86
N VAL A 109 6.19 -7.87 0.17
CA VAL A 109 7.53 -7.77 0.79
C VAL A 109 8.60 -8.12 -0.24
N GLN A 110 8.43 -9.20 -1.01
CA GLN A 110 9.36 -9.60 -2.06
C GLN A 110 9.57 -8.48 -3.09
N VAL A 111 8.48 -7.90 -3.62
CA VAL A 111 8.55 -6.78 -4.59
C VAL A 111 9.37 -5.62 -4.03
N VAL A 112 9.06 -5.18 -2.80
CA VAL A 112 9.82 -4.09 -2.17
C VAL A 112 11.28 -4.48 -1.92
N PHE A 113 11.56 -5.72 -1.49
CA PHE A 113 12.92 -6.20 -1.31
C PHE A 113 13.72 -6.15 -2.61
N ASP A 114 13.12 -6.53 -3.74
CA ASP A 114 13.78 -6.57 -5.04
C ASP A 114 14.03 -5.16 -5.61
N GLU A 115 13.15 -4.20 -5.31
CA GLU A 115 13.29 -2.80 -5.73
C GLU A 115 14.30 -2.00 -4.88
N LEU A 116 14.50 -2.38 -3.62
CA LEU A 116 15.46 -1.74 -2.73
C LEU A 116 16.89 -2.15 -3.09
N LYS A 117 17.76 -1.19 -3.37
CA LYS A 117 19.20 -1.42 -3.59
C LYS A 117 19.93 -1.79 -2.30
#